data_AF-A0A0R3WVK9-F1
#
_entry.id   AF-A0A0R3WVK9-F1
#
_cell.length_a   1.000
_cell.length_b   1.000
_cell.length_c   1.000
_cell.angle_alpha   90.00
_cell.angle_beta   90.00
_cell.angle_gamma   90.00
#
_symmetry.space_group_name_H-M   'P 1'
#
loop_
_entity.id
_entity.type
_entity.pdbx_description
1 polymer ?
#
loop_
_entity_poly.entity_id
_entity_poly.type
_entity_poly.pdbx_seq_one_letter_code
_entity_poly.pdbx_strand_id
1 'polypeptide(L)' 'LTPNTGFTTYCDSEGVQVLSSVAELVTAHELGHSWGAPHDPDTAECTPSAENGGHYLMYTFAVPGYSPNNYN' A
#
# COMPACT_ATOMS: atom_id res chain seq x y z
N LEU A 1 24.74 6.20 0.41
CA LEU A 1 23.69 7.10 -0.08
C LEU A 1 22.43 6.25 -0.20
N THR A 2 21.42 6.51 0.63
CA THR A 2 20.08 5.96 0.39
C THR A 2 19.45 6.76 -0.76
N PRO A 3 19.05 6.13 -1.87
CA PRO A 3 18.40 6.84 -2.96
C PRO A 3 17.07 7.44 -2.47
N ASN A 4 16.78 8.68 -2.87
CA ASN A 4 15.54 9.42 -2.56
C ASN A 4 14.58 9.39 -3.75
N THR A 5 14.40 8.22 -4.35
CA THR A 5 13.63 8.04 -5.59
C THR A 5 12.78 6.78 -5.48
N GLY A 6 11.53 6.85 -5.94
CA GLY A 6 10.60 5.73 -6.08
C GLY A 6 9.81 5.85 -7.38
N PHE A 7 9.21 4.75 -7.83
CA PHE A 7 8.41 4.69 -9.04
C PHE A 7 7.03 4.12 -8.73
N THR A 8 6.00 4.70 -9.34
CA THR A 8 4.63 4.22 -9.24
C THR A 8 4.02 4.19 -10.64
N THR A 9 2.96 3.41 -10.82
CA THR A 9 2.27 3.26 -12.10
C THR A 9 0.77 3.20 -11.89
N TYR A 10 0.02 3.62 -12.89
CA TYR A 10 -1.44 3.50 -12.96
C TYR A 10 -1.88 2.21 -13.67
N CYS A 11 -0.95 1.30 -14.00
CA CYS A 11 -1.27 0.02 -14.61
C CYS A 11 -0.82 -1.16 -13.75
N ASP A 12 -1.55 -2.25 -13.80
CA ASP A 12 -1.15 -3.52 -13.19
C ASP A 12 -0.09 -4.26 -14.04
N SER A 13 0.27 -5.48 -13.63
CA SER A 13 1.26 -6.31 -14.31
C SER A 13 0.87 -6.73 -15.73
N GLU A 14 -0.43 -6.71 -16.05
CA GLU A 14 -0.96 -7.02 -17.38
C GLU A 14 -1.07 -5.77 -18.26
N GLY A 15 -0.68 -4.61 -17.74
CA GLY A 15 -0.76 -3.31 -18.43
C GLY A 15 -2.16 -2.71 -18.42
N VAL A 16 -3.10 -3.27 -17.64
CA VAL A 16 -4.46 -2.74 -17.51
C VAL A 16 -4.46 -1.59 -16.51
N GLN A 17 -5.14 -0.50 -16.86
CA GLN A 17 -5.25 0.65 -15.97
C GLN A 17 -6.02 0.29 -14.69
N VAL A 18 -5.41 0.55 -13.54
CA VAL A 18 -6.06 0.43 -12.23
C VAL A 18 -6.89 1.67 -11.91
N LEU A 19 -7.78 1.56 -10.93
CA LEU A 19 -8.50 2.73 -10.41
C LEU A 19 -7.50 3.76 -9.86
N SER A 20 -7.74 5.05 -10.11
CA SER A 20 -6.86 6.12 -9.65
C SER A 20 -6.64 6.09 -8.14
N SER A 21 -7.68 5.75 -7.35
CA SER A 21 -7.57 5.61 -5.91
C SER A 21 -6.61 4.50 -5.47
N VAL A 22 -6.54 3.39 -6.21
CA VAL A 22 -5.59 2.29 -5.93
C VAL A 22 -4.17 2.74 -6.28
N ALA A 23 -3.97 3.42 -7.42
CA ALA A 23 -2.67 3.97 -7.79
C ALA A 23 -2.17 5.05 -6.80
N GLU A 24 -3.08 5.84 -6.23
CA GLU A 24 -2.78 6.80 -5.16
C GLU A 24 -2.33 6.09 -3.88
N LEU A 25 -2.97 4.98 -3.49
CA LEU A 25 -2.56 4.15 -2.36
C LEU A 25 -1.19 3.51 -2.60
N VAL A 26 -0.93 2.99 -3.80
CA VAL A 26 0.41 2.50 -4.17
C VAL A 26 1.44 3.64 -4.08
N THR A 27 1.08 4.84 -4.53
CA THR A 27 1.98 6.00 -4.41
C THR A 27 2.24 6.39 -2.96
N ALA A 28 1.23 6.34 -2.09
CA ALA A 28 1.38 6.57 -0.66
C ALA A 28 2.25 5.49 0.01
N HIS A 29 2.14 4.22 -0.41
CA HIS A 29 2.98 3.12 0.05
C HIS A 29 4.47 3.36 -0.24
N GLU A 30 4.81 3.72 -1.48
CA GLU A 30 6.21 4.03 -1.86
C GLU A 30 6.76 5.27 -1.14
N LEU A 31 5.90 6.25 -0.85
CA LEU A 31 6.26 7.39 0.00
C LEU A 31 6.49 6.95 1.46
N GLY A 32 5.71 5.98 1.97
CA GLY A 32 5.93 5.36 3.28
C GLY A 32 7.32 4.71 3.39
N HIS A 33 7.75 4.00 2.35
CA HIS A 33 9.12 3.50 2.26
C HIS A 33 10.17 4.63 2.26
N SER A 34 9.89 5.73 1.56
CA SER A 34 10.76 6.92 1.58
C SER A 34 10.86 7.58 2.96
N TRP A 35 9.85 7.40 3.82
CA TRP A 35 9.86 7.78 5.24
C TRP A 35 10.43 6.71 6.18
N GLY A 36 10.89 5.58 5.65
CA GLY A 36 11.56 4.53 6.40
C GLY A 36 10.64 3.45 6.98
N ALA A 37 9.36 3.42 6.59
CA ALA A 37 8.47 2.35 6.99
C ALA A 37 8.82 1.03 6.24
N PRO A 38 9.05 -0.08 6.95
CA PRO A 38 9.06 -1.40 6.32
C PRO A 38 7.63 -1.84 5.97
N HIS A 39 7.49 -3.00 5.32
CA HIS A 39 6.18 -3.65 5.25
C HIS A 39 5.64 -3.99 6.64
N ASP A 40 4.32 -3.97 6.78
CA ASP A 40 3.63 -4.42 7.99
C ASP A 40 3.98 -5.90 8.28
N PRO A 41 4.38 -6.24 9.52
CA PRO A 41 4.65 -7.63 9.89
C PRO A 41 3.34 -8.43 9.97
N ASP A 42 3.41 -9.72 9.62
CA ASP A 42 2.28 -10.65 9.66
C ASP A 42 1.81 -10.92 11.10
N THR A 43 0.98 -10.01 11.60
CA THR A 43 0.48 -9.95 12.98
C THR A 43 -0.92 -9.37 12.95
N ALA A 44 -1.80 -9.78 13.86
CA ALA A 44 -3.17 -9.25 13.89
C ALA A 44 -3.25 -7.73 14.14
N GLU A 45 -2.19 -7.14 14.69
CA GLU A 45 -2.08 -5.70 14.94
C GLU A 45 -1.75 -4.91 13.67
N CYS A 46 -0.77 -5.35 12.87
CA CYS A 46 -0.30 -4.62 11.69
C CYS A 46 -0.87 -5.14 10.36
N THR A 47 -1.38 -6.36 10.33
CA THR A 47 -2.05 -6.94 9.16
C THR A 47 -3.44 -7.49 9.53
N PRO A 48 -4.36 -6.64 10.05
CA PRO A 48 -5.67 -7.09 10.47
C PRO A 48 -6.46 -7.71 9.31
N SER A 49 -7.36 -8.63 9.67
CA SER A 49 -8.25 -9.30 8.72
C SER A 49 -9.26 -8.32 8.11
N ALA A 50 -9.92 -8.75 7.03
CA ALA A 50 -10.99 -7.96 6.40
C ALA A 50 -12.13 -7.59 7.37
N GLU A 51 -12.49 -8.50 8.29
CA GLU A 51 -13.50 -8.26 9.33
C GLU A 51 -13.06 -7.19 10.35
N ASN A 52 -11.75 -7.03 10.54
CA ASN A 52 -11.14 -6.06 11.45
C ASN A 52 -10.68 -4.78 10.73
N GLY A 53 -11.31 -4.45 9.60
CA GLY A 53 -11.05 -3.20 8.88
C GLY A 53 -10.02 -3.30 7.75
N GLY A 54 -9.55 -4.52 7.42
CA GLY A 54 -8.61 -4.80 6.32
C GLY A 54 -7.17 -4.42 6.64
N HIS A 55 -6.24 -4.73 5.72
CA HIS A 55 -4.82 -4.45 5.92
C HIS A 55 -4.52 -2.93 5.89
N TYR A 56 -3.44 -2.52 6.56
CA TYR A 56 -2.96 -1.13 6.54
C TYR A 56 -2.17 -0.82 5.25
N LEU A 57 -1.83 0.46 5.07
CA LEU A 57 -1.17 0.98 3.88
C LEU A 57 0.14 0.25 3.54
N MET A 58 0.90 -0.16 4.54
CA MET A 58 2.23 -0.78 4.36
C MET A 58 2.17 -2.30 4.22
N TYR A 59 0.98 -2.87 3.97
CA TYR A 59 0.86 -4.29 3.65
C TYR A 59 1.70 -4.67 2.43
N THR A 60 2.32 -5.84 2.45
CA THR A 60 3.29 -6.26 1.40
C THR A 60 2.68 -6.41 0.00
N PHE A 61 1.36 -6.35 -0.13
CA PHE A 61 0.63 -6.37 -1.40
C PHE A 61 -0.30 -5.15 -1.48
N ALA A 62 -0.64 -4.74 -2.71
CA ALA A 62 -1.54 -3.62 -2.93
C ALA A 62 -2.86 -3.80 -2.18
N VAL A 63 -3.23 -2.78 -1.41
CA VAL A 63 -4.53 -2.71 -0.74
C VAL A 63 -5.60 -2.15 -1.67
N PRO A 64 -6.86 -2.60 -1.56
CA PRO A 64 -7.88 -2.31 -2.56
C PRO A 64 -8.58 -0.95 -2.36
N GLY A 65 -8.38 -0.28 -1.23
CA GLY A 65 -8.91 1.05 -0.96
C GLY A 65 -10.39 1.11 -0.60
N TYR A 66 -11.01 0.00 -0.21
CA TYR A 66 -12.39 -0.01 0.31
C TYR A 66 -12.48 -0.32 1.81
N SER A 67 -11.39 -0.79 2.42
CA SER A 67 -11.38 -1.12 3.84
C SER A 67 -10.90 0.09 4.67
N PRO A 68 -11.48 0.35 5.86
CA PRO A 68 -11.14 1.52 6.67
C PRO A 68 -9.63 1.68 6.94
N ASN A 69 -8.92 0.59 7.18
CA ASN A 69 -7.49 0.62 7.53
C ASN A 69 -6.58 0.92 6.33
N ASN A 70 -7.08 0.87 5.09
CA ASN A 70 -6.26 1.22 3.93
C ASN A 70 -5.83 2.70 3.94
N TYR A 71 -6.41 3.53 4.81
CA TYR A 71 -6.19 4.98 4.90
C TYR A 71 -5.77 5.46 6.30
N ASN A 72 -5.68 4.57 7.30
CA ASN A 72 -5.36 4.91 8.70
C ASN A 72 -3.92 4.58 9.07
#